data_AF-H5TIN5-F1
#
_entry.id   AF-H5TIN5-F1
#
_cell.length_a   1.000
_cell.length_b   1.000
_cell.length_c   1.000
_cell.angle_alpha   90.00
_cell.angle_beta   90.00
_cell.angle_gamma   90.00
#
_symmetry.space_group_name_H-M   'P 1'
#
loop_
_entity.id
_entity.type
_entity.pdbx_description
1 polymer ?
#
loop_
_entity_poly.entity_id
_entity_poly.type
_entity_poly.pdbx_seq_one_letter_code
_entity_poly.pdbx_strand_id
1 'polypeptide(L)'
;MKLRAQATLATRPAKQVHSLADLTADWRARATGLLGEDATGWARTLTTNGDQSALLRADDVPLDTIADLGRAVVAVVGEKRSTWRRWNLHAEASRQLMGIRLATAEDREAITGMVTDAAEQASLRLTPPELASSPLLFRRPDGSSRFRHTGAILYSTEELLAAEDRLLDRSHAMTGPTIELATVEKITGKPDAEGRRLGPDQAEALTRIAVSGRVVDVLVGPAGAGNTTCRV
;
A
#
# COMPACT_ATOMS: atom_id res chain seq x y z
N MET A 1 7.18 7.71 41.67
CA MET A 1 6.01 7.76 40.74
C MET A 1 4.82 6.96 41.27
N LYS A 2 4.02 7.46 42.23
CA LYS A 2 2.73 6.82 42.62
C LYS A 2 1.57 7.81 42.88
N LEU A 3 1.81 9.12 42.74
CA LEU A 3 0.81 10.17 42.99
C LEU A 3 -0.43 10.06 42.08
N ARG A 4 -0.24 9.71 40.81
CA ARG A 4 -1.35 9.62 39.83
C ARG A 4 -2.30 8.45 40.12
N ALA A 5 -1.77 7.31 40.59
CA ALA A 5 -2.57 6.16 40.98
C ALA A 5 -3.32 6.40 42.30
N GLN A 6 -2.70 7.07 43.28
CA GLN A 6 -3.35 7.46 44.54
C GLN A 6 -4.47 8.48 44.32
N ALA A 7 -4.24 9.50 43.49
CA ALA A 7 -5.28 10.49 43.15
C ALA A 7 -6.47 9.82 42.44
N THR A 8 -6.22 8.86 41.55
CA THR A 8 -7.27 8.12 40.84
C THR A 8 -8.12 7.28 41.79
N LEU A 9 -7.51 6.62 42.79
CA LEU A 9 -8.25 5.84 43.78
C LEU A 9 -9.01 6.73 44.78
N ALA A 10 -8.41 7.85 45.20
CA ALA A 10 -9.01 8.78 46.16
C ALA A 10 -10.20 9.57 45.59
N THR A 11 -10.20 9.82 44.27
CA THR A 11 -11.29 10.55 43.59
C THR A 11 -12.24 9.63 42.81
N ARG A 12 -12.04 8.30 42.85
CA ARG A 12 -12.95 7.36 42.18
C ARG A 12 -14.29 7.34 42.92
N PRO A 13 -15.40 7.71 42.28
CA PRO A 13 -16.72 7.55 42.88
C PRO A 13 -16.98 6.07 43.20
N ALA A 14 -17.75 5.80 44.24
CA ALA A 14 -18.10 4.44 44.64
C ALA A 14 -18.72 3.68 43.45
N LYS A 15 -18.31 2.43 43.25
CA LYS A 15 -18.90 1.59 42.21
C LYS A 15 -20.37 1.38 42.53
N GLN A 16 -21.25 1.87 41.67
CA GLN A 16 -22.66 1.54 41.72
C GLN A 16 -22.82 0.12 41.16
N VAL A 17 -23.36 -0.77 41.98
CA VAL A 17 -23.61 -2.16 41.60
C VAL A 17 -25.02 -2.25 41.05
N HIS A 18 -25.14 -2.48 39.75
CA HIS A 18 -26.41 -2.73 39.08
C HIS A 18 -26.52 -4.22 38.77
N SER A 19 -27.74 -4.76 38.77
CA SER A 19 -27.95 -6.11 38.25
C SER A 19 -27.70 -6.13 36.74
N LEU A 20 -27.35 -7.30 36.20
CA LEU A 20 -27.25 -7.46 34.75
C LEU A 20 -28.58 -7.15 34.04
N ALA A 21 -29.71 -7.43 34.69
CA ALA A 21 -31.03 -7.14 34.17
C ALA A 21 -31.25 -5.62 34.00
N ASP A 22 -30.89 -4.82 35.00
CA ASP A 22 -31.03 -3.36 34.96
C ASP A 22 -30.12 -2.75 33.89
N LEU A 23 -28.85 -3.19 33.84
CA LEU A 23 -27.91 -2.74 32.81
C LEU A 23 -28.41 -3.09 31.40
N THR A 24 -28.94 -4.29 31.20
CA THR A 24 -29.46 -4.72 29.90
C THR A 24 -30.72 -3.93 29.52
N ALA A 25 -31.59 -3.61 30.48
CA ALA A 25 -32.77 -2.77 30.24
C ALA A 25 -32.37 -1.35 29.84
N ASP A 26 -31.44 -0.73 30.57
CA ASP A 26 -30.92 0.61 30.26
C ASP A 26 -30.24 0.66 28.91
N TRP A 27 -29.44 -0.36 28.57
CA TRP A 27 -28.75 -0.43 27.28
C TRP A 27 -29.75 -0.58 26.14
N ARG A 28 -30.79 -1.41 26.31
CA ARG A 28 -31.86 -1.56 25.33
C ARG A 28 -32.61 -0.25 25.13
N ALA A 29 -32.98 0.45 26.20
CA ALA A 29 -33.69 1.73 26.11
C ALA A 29 -32.85 2.81 25.38
N ARG A 30 -31.55 2.91 25.71
CA ARG A 30 -30.63 3.84 25.03
C ARG A 30 -30.45 3.50 23.56
N ALA A 31 -30.27 2.22 23.23
CA ALA A 31 -30.13 1.77 21.86
C ALA A 31 -31.42 2.04 21.06
N THR A 32 -32.60 1.74 21.62
CA THR A 32 -33.89 2.04 20.98
C THR A 32 -34.07 3.54 20.71
N GLY A 33 -33.70 4.40 21.66
CA GLY A 33 -33.76 5.85 21.47
C GLY A 33 -32.81 6.37 20.38
N LEU A 34 -31.63 5.76 20.23
CA LEU A 34 -30.65 6.14 19.21
C LEU A 34 -31.03 5.60 17.81
N LEU A 35 -31.57 4.40 17.75
CA LEU A 35 -31.95 3.72 16.51
C LEU A 35 -33.32 4.20 15.97
N GLY A 36 -34.19 4.71 16.84
CA GLY A 36 -35.56 5.08 16.47
C GLY A 36 -36.51 3.89 16.28
N GLU A 37 -36.04 2.67 16.58
CA GLU A 37 -36.80 1.42 16.52
C GLU A 37 -36.35 0.47 17.64
N ASP A 38 -37.13 -0.59 17.93
CA ASP A 38 -36.78 -1.54 19.01
C ASP A 38 -35.42 -2.19 18.76
N ALA A 39 -34.47 -1.98 19.67
CA ALA A 39 -33.12 -2.49 19.55
C ALA A 39 -33.04 -4.03 19.44
N THR A 40 -33.99 -4.76 20.03
CA THR A 40 -34.04 -6.23 19.93
C THR A 40 -34.53 -6.66 18.56
N GLY A 41 -35.59 -6.03 18.05
CA GLY A 41 -36.09 -6.16 16.70
C GLY A 41 -35.02 -5.83 15.66
N TRP A 42 -34.35 -4.69 15.78
CA TRP A 42 -33.25 -4.27 14.92
C TRP A 42 -32.11 -5.29 14.89
N ALA A 43 -31.65 -5.73 16.06
CA ALA A 43 -30.59 -6.73 16.16
C ALA A 43 -31.00 -8.06 15.50
N ARG A 44 -32.26 -8.49 15.70
CA ARG A 44 -32.81 -9.69 15.08
C ARG A 44 -32.94 -9.53 13.56
N THR A 45 -33.35 -8.36 13.07
CA THR A 45 -33.42 -8.08 11.63
C THR A 45 -32.01 -8.11 11.02
N LEU A 46 -31.00 -7.54 11.67
CA LEU A 46 -29.62 -7.62 11.21
C LEU A 46 -29.06 -9.03 11.21
N THR A 47 -29.34 -9.84 12.24
CA THR A 47 -28.85 -11.23 12.28
C THR A 47 -29.61 -12.13 11.32
N THR A 48 -30.90 -11.89 11.09
CA THR A 48 -31.72 -12.66 10.15
C THR A 48 -31.43 -12.27 8.69
N ASN A 49 -31.26 -10.99 8.40
CA ASN A 49 -30.87 -10.51 7.06
C ASN A 49 -29.38 -10.77 6.77
N GLY A 50 -28.53 -10.79 7.80
CA GLY A 50 -27.12 -11.17 7.69
C GLY A 50 -26.91 -12.63 7.27
N ASP A 51 -27.86 -13.51 7.59
CA ASP A 51 -27.93 -14.89 7.11
C ASP A 51 -28.45 -15.00 5.66
N GLN A 52 -29.06 -13.94 5.12
CA GLN A 52 -29.52 -13.86 3.74
C GLN A 52 -28.50 -13.23 2.78
N SER A 53 -27.29 -12.91 3.24
CA SER A 53 -26.21 -12.58 2.29
C SER A 53 -25.87 -13.86 1.53
N ALA A 54 -26.43 -13.99 0.32
CA ALA A 54 -26.26 -15.15 -0.53
C ALA A 54 -24.78 -15.49 -0.62
N LEU A 55 -24.43 -16.70 -0.20
CA LEU A 55 -23.06 -17.19 -0.32
C LEU A 55 -22.73 -17.28 -1.81
N LEU A 56 -21.74 -16.50 -2.24
CA LEU A 56 -21.32 -16.49 -3.64
C LEU A 56 -20.57 -17.78 -3.97
N ARG A 57 -20.88 -18.38 -5.10
CA ARG A 57 -20.06 -19.41 -5.75
C ARG A 57 -19.08 -18.76 -6.72
N ALA A 58 -18.03 -19.48 -7.10
CA ALA A 58 -17.09 -18.99 -8.10
C ALA A 58 -17.78 -18.61 -9.42
N ASP A 59 -18.72 -19.45 -9.87
CA ASP A 59 -19.43 -19.26 -11.14
C ASP A 59 -20.47 -18.13 -11.10
N ASP A 60 -20.79 -17.60 -9.91
CA ASP A 60 -21.69 -16.45 -9.76
C ASP A 60 -20.99 -15.11 -10.05
N VAL A 61 -19.66 -15.09 -10.11
CA VAL A 61 -18.87 -13.87 -10.33
C VAL A 61 -18.59 -13.70 -11.84
N PRO A 62 -19.09 -12.63 -12.48
CA PRO A 62 -18.83 -12.37 -13.89
C PRO A 62 -17.33 -12.22 -14.19
N LEU A 63 -16.88 -12.70 -15.35
CA LEU A 63 -15.47 -12.62 -15.76
C LEU A 63 -14.97 -11.16 -15.86
N ASP A 64 -15.83 -10.22 -16.24
CA ASP A 64 -15.48 -8.80 -16.27
C ASP A 64 -15.17 -8.27 -14.86
N THR A 65 -15.92 -8.72 -13.86
CA THR A 65 -15.65 -8.40 -12.44
C THR A 65 -14.33 -9.01 -11.97
N ILE A 66 -14.01 -10.23 -12.41
CA ILE A 66 -12.70 -10.84 -12.14
C ILE A 66 -11.57 -10.01 -12.77
N ALA A 67 -11.76 -9.51 -14.00
CA ALA A 67 -10.81 -8.65 -14.67
C ALA A 67 -10.63 -7.29 -13.96
N ASP A 68 -11.72 -6.69 -13.48
CA ASP A 68 -11.68 -5.46 -12.67
C ASP A 68 -10.92 -5.67 -11.36
N LEU A 69 -11.20 -6.76 -10.63
CA LEU A 69 -10.47 -7.13 -9.42
C LEU A 69 -8.99 -7.39 -9.72
N GLY A 70 -8.68 -8.03 -10.85
CA GLY A 70 -7.31 -8.22 -11.31
C GLY A 70 -6.56 -6.90 -11.50
N ARG A 71 -7.18 -5.91 -12.17
CA ARG A 71 -6.61 -4.55 -12.30
C ARG A 71 -6.44 -3.85 -10.95
N ALA A 72 -7.41 -3.98 -10.05
CA ALA A 72 -7.32 -3.41 -8.71
C ALA A 72 -6.16 -4.01 -7.90
N VAL A 73 -5.93 -5.32 -8.01
CA VAL A 73 -4.77 -6.00 -7.42
C VAL A 73 -3.46 -5.45 -7.99
N VAL A 74 -3.34 -5.31 -9.31
CA VAL A 74 -2.14 -4.76 -9.97
C VAL A 74 -1.86 -3.34 -9.49
N ALA A 75 -2.89 -2.48 -9.40
CA ALA A 75 -2.75 -1.11 -8.93
C ALA A 75 -2.17 -1.05 -7.50
N VAL A 76 -2.71 -1.84 -6.56
CA VAL A 76 -2.24 -1.84 -5.16
C VAL A 76 -0.83 -2.44 -5.01
N VAL A 77 -0.51 -3.48 -5.79
CA VAL A 77 0.83 -4.07 -5.77
C VAL A 77 1.86 -3.11 -6.38
N GLY A 78 1.50 -2.45 -7.48
CA GLY A 78 2.35 -1.50 -8.20
C GLY A 78 2.67 -0.25 -7.38
N GLU A 79 1.75 0.20 -6.51
CA GLU A 79 2.02 1.31 -5.58
C GLU A 79 3.15 0.98 -4.59
N LYS A 80 3.22 -0.27 -4.14
CA LYS A 80 4.16 -0.71 -3.10
C LYS A 80 5.49 -1.21 -3.66
N ARG A 81 5.52 -1.61 -4.94
CA ARG A 81 6.64 -2.32 -5.54
C ARG A 81 6.78 -1.99 -7.01
N SER A 82 8.00 -1.68 -7.46
CA SER A 82 8.32 -1.55 -8.88
C SER A 82 8.28 -2.87 -9.64
N THR A 83 8.55 -3.98 -8.95
CA THR A 83 8.48 -5.34 -9.50
C THR A 83 7.86 -6.31 -8.51
N TRP A 84 7.12 -7.28 -9.03
CA TRP A 84 6.46 -8.32 -8.23
C TRP A 84 6.47 -9.68 -8.91
N ARG A 85 6.02 -10.69 -8.16
CA ARG A 85 5.86 -12.08 -8.59
C ARG A 85 4.42 -12.52 -8.35
N ARG A 86 3.97 -13.61 -8.98
CA ARG A 86 2.60 -14.15 -8.85
C ARG A 86 2.11 -14.30 -7.40
N TRP A 87 2.98 -14.67 -6.45
CA TRP A 87 2.58 -14.77 -5.03
C TRP A 87 2.25 -13.43 -4.37
N ASN A 88 2.77 -12.31 -4.87
CA ASN A 88 2.36 -10.99 -4.40
C ASN A 88 0.92 -10.68 -4.87
N LEU A 89 0.62 -11.01 -6.14
CA LEU A 89 -0.71 -10.87 -6.70
C LEU A 89 -1.71 -11.75 -5.94
N HIS A 90 -1.36 -13.01 -5.69
CA HIS A 90 -2.18 -13.93 -4.91
C HIS A 90 -2.43 -13.43 -3.48
N ALA A 91 -1.38 -12.94 -2.81
CA ALA A 91 -1.52 -12.40 -1.46
C ALA A 91 -2.44 -11.17 -1.43
N GLU A 92 -2.34 -10.29 -2.42
CA GLU A 92 -3.20 -9.11 -2.50
C GLU A 92 -4.63 -9.46 -2.91
N ALA A 93 -4.83 -10.37 -3.87
CA ALA A 93 -6.13 -10.91 -4.22
C ALA A 93 -6.82 -11.53 -2.99
N SER A 94 -6.08 -12.32 -2.19
CA SER A 94 -6.58 -12.90 -0.95
C SER A 94 -7.02 -11.83 0.06
N ARG A 95 -6.29 -10.70 0.16
CA ARG A 95 -6.66 -9.58 1.06
C ARG A 95 -7.94 -8.89 0.59
N GLN A 96 -8.04 -8.60 -0.71
CA GLN A 96 -9.23 -7.94 -1.26
C GLN A 96 -10.49 -8.80 -1.14
N LEU A 97 -10.34 -10.12 -1.26
CA LEU A 97 -11.44 -11.09 -1.13
C LEU A 97 -11.77 -11.49 0.33
N MET A 98 -11.03 -10.98 1.32
CA MET A 98 -11.18 -11.40 2.73
C MET A 98 -12.57 -11.10 3.29
N GLY A 99 -13.20 -9.99 2.84
CA GLY A 99 -14.54 -9.59 3.28
C GLY A 99 -15.69 -10.35 2.61
N ILE A 100 -15.41 -11.15 1.58
CA ILE A 100 -16.42 -11.83 0.78
C ILE A 100 -16.70 -13.21 1.38
N ARG A 101 -17.98 -13.50 1.62
CA ARG A 101 -18.45 -14.82 2.05
C ARG A 101 -18.75 -15.68 0.83
N LEU A 102 -18.13 -16.85 0.78
CA LEU A 102 -18.25 -17.80 -0.33
C LEU A 102 -18.90 -19.09 0.16
N ALA A 103 -19.56 -19.80 -0.75
CA ALA A 103 -20.32 -21.00 -0.41
C ALA A 103 -19.42 -22.13 0.10
N THR A 104 -18.22 -22.27 -0.46
CA THR A 104 -17.24 -23.29 -0.06
C THR A 104 -15.83 -22.74 0.02
N ALA A 105 -14.91 -23.53 0.61
CA ALA A 105 -13.49 -23.24 0.56
C ALA A 105 -12.92 -23.37 -0.86
N GLU A 106 -13.47 -24.27 -1.68
CA GLU A 106 -13.11 -24.46 -3.08
C GLU A 106 -13.48 -23.23 -3.92
N ASP A 107 -14.68 -22.66 -3.69
CA ASP A 107 -15.08 -21.39 -4.33
C ASP A 107 -14.11 -20.25 -4.00
N ARG A 108 -13.59 -20.23 -2.76
CA ARG A 108 -12.59 -19.25 -2.34
C ARG A 108 -11.27 -19.41 -3.06
N GLU A 109 -10.78 -20.64 -3.15
CA GLU A 109 -9.56 -20.93 -3.88
C GLU A 109 -9.72 -20.59 -5.37
N ALA A 110 -10.85 -20.96 -5.97
CA ALA A 110 -11.16 -20.69 -7.37
C ALA A 110 -11.21 -19.18 -7.68
N ILE A 111 -12.00 -18.38 -6.94
CA ILE A 111 -12.08 -16.92 -7.17
C ILE A 111 -10.71 -16.27 -6.93
N THR A 112 -9.99 -16.66 -5.88
CA THR A 112 -8.65 -16.10 -5.61
C THR A 112 -7.67 -16.42 -6.74
N GLY A 113 -7.71 -17.65 -7.26
CA GLY A 113 -6.94 -18.08 -8.42
C GLY A 113 -7.29 -17.28 -9.66
N MET A 114 -8.58 -17.16 -10.00
CA MET A 114 -9.08 -16.41 -11.14
C MET A 114 -8.68 -14.93 -11.10
N VAL A 115 -8.82 -14.27 -9.94
CA VAL A 115 -8.38 -12.88 -9.75
C VAL A 115 -6.86 -12.76 -9.88
N THR A 116 -6.11 -13.74 -9.36
CA THR A 116 -4.64 -13.78 -9.50
C THR A 116 -4.23 -13.93 -10.97
N ASP A 117 -4.92 -14.79 -11.73
CA ASP A 117 -4.67 -14.98 -13.17
C ASP A 117 -5.02 -13.72 -13.97
N ALA A 118 -6.14 -13.07 -13.66
CA ALA A 118 -6.51 -11.80 -14.29
C ALA A 118 -5.50 -10.69 -13.96
N ALA A 119 -5.01 -10.62 -12.73
CA ALA A 119 -3.96 -9.69 -12.33
C ALA A 119 -2.63 -9.98 -13.05
N GLU A 120 -2.29 -11.26 -13.25
CA GLU A 120 -1.13 -11.66 -14.02
C GLU A 120 -1.24 -11.24 -15.49
N GLN A 121 -2.42 -11.45 -16.11
CA GLN A 121 -2.70 -11.02 -17.49
C GLN A 121 -2.67 -9.50 -17.67
N ALA A 122 -3.08 -8.75 -16.64
CA ALA A 122 -3.00 -7.29 -16.63
C ALA A 122 -1.59 -6.76 -16.29
N SER A 123 -0.63 -7.63 -15.96
CA SER A 123 0.74 -7.25 -15.63
C SER A 123 1.67 -7.38 -16.84
N LEU A 124 2.67 -6.51 -16.92
CA LEU A 124 3.76 -6.63 -17.89
C LEU A 124 4.81 -7.62 -17.37
N ARG A 125 5.05 -8.69 -18.12
CA ARG A 125 6.07 -9.69 -17.78
C ARG A 125 7.48 -9.20 -18.15
N LEU A 126 8.34 -9.03 -17.14
CA LEU A 126 9.74 -8.63 -17.33
C LEU A 126 10.68 -9.81 -17.61
N THR A 127 10.38 -10.99 -17.07
CA THR A 127 11.22 -12.17 -17.28
C THR A 127 10.92 -12.80 -18.64
N PRO A 128 11.90 -12.93 -19.56
CA PRO A 128 11.67 -13.52 -20.88
C PRO A 128 11.02 -14.91 -20.82
N PRO A 129 10.18 -15.27 -21.81
CA PRO A 129 9.66 -16.62 -21.96
C PRO A 129 10.80 -17.62 -22.19
N GLU A 130 10.52 -18.89 -21.92
CA GLU A 130 11.48 -19.95 -22.23
C GLU A 130 11.41 -20.24 -23.73
N LEU A 131 12.50 -19.94 -24.43
CA LEU A 131 12.58 -20.14 -25.88
C LEU A 131 12.98 -21.58 -26.24
N ALA A 132 13.60 -22.29 -25.31
CA ALA A 132 13.99 -23.69 -25.48
C ALA A 132 12.85 -24.63 -25.03
N SER A 133 12.58 -25.67 -25.82
CA SER A 133 11.63 -26.70 -25.45
C SER A 133 12.27 -27.69 -24.48
N SER A 134 11.75 -27.78 -23.25
CA SER A 134 12.05 -28.90 -22.36
C SER A 134 11.40 -30.20 -22.83
N PRO A 135 12.06 -31.37 -22.72
CA PRO A 135 11.44 -32.67 -22.96
C PRO A 135 10.18 -32.86 -22.12
N LEU A 136 9.18 -33.60 -22.63
CA LEU A 136 7.88 -33.80 -21.95
C LEU A 136 8.03 -34.31 -20.51
N LEU A 137 9.01 -35.18 -20.25
CA LEU A 137 9.32 -35.70 -18.92
C LEU A 137 9.68 -34.60 -17.90
N PHE A 138 10.27 -33.50 -18.38
CA PHE A 138 10.67 -32.35 -17.58
C PHE A 138 9.69 -31.17 -17.68
N ARG A 139 8.49 -31.38 -18.21
CA ARG A 139 7.41 -30.40 -18.16
C ARG A 139 6.50 -30.67 -16.95
N ARG A 140 5.90 -29.60 -16.45
CA ARG A 140 4.78 -29.64 -15.51
C ARG A 140 3.46 -29.82 -16.27
N PRO A 141 2.34 -30.12 -15.58
CA PRO A 141 1.02 -30.23 -16.22
C PRO A 141 0.59 -28.96 -16.96
N ASP A 142 1.03 -27.79 -16.50
CA ASP A 142 0.79 -26.49 -17.14
C ASP A 142 1.71 -26.22 -18.36
N GLY A 143 2.54 -27.19 -18.77
CA GLY A 143 3.49 -27.07 -19.87
C GLY A 143 4.81 -26.37 -19.52
N SER A 144 4.95 -25.81 -18.32
CA SER A 144 6.17 -25.11 -17.90
C SER A 144 7.32 -26.07 -17.60
N SER A 145 8.56 -25.62 -17.82
CA SER A 145 9.77 -26.39 -17.55
C SER A 145 10.02 -26.55 -16.05
N ARG A 146 10.24 -27.79 -15.58
CA ARG A 146 10.60 -28.10 -14.19
C ARG A 146 11.92 -27.43 -13.76
N PHE A 147 12.76 -27.03 -14.71
CA PHE A 147 14.02 -26.31 -14.44
C PHE A 147 13.85 -24.83 -14.11
N ARG A 148 12.68 -24.23 -14.40
CA ARG A 148 12.34 -22.90 -13.86
C ARG A 148 11.66 -23.05 -12.52
N HIS A 149 12.13 -22.27 -11.54
CA HIS A 149 11.46 -22.19 -10.24
C HIS A 149 10.03 -21.62 -10.42
N THR A 150 9.05 -22.27 -9.79
CA THR A 150 7.64 -21.84 -9.84
C THR A 150 7.49 -20.44 -9.26
N GLY A 151 6.78 -19.54 -9.95
CA GLY A 151 6.57 -18.17 -9.49
C GLY A 151 7.83 -17.30 -9.48
N ALA A 152 8.88 -17.65 -10.24
CA ALA A 152 10.07 -16.82 -10.40
C ALA A 152 9.90 -15.68 -11.42
N ILE A 153 8.79 -15.67 -12.17
CA ILE A 153 8.51 -14.63 -13.16
C ILE A 153 8.32 -13.30 -12.45
N LEU A 154 9.09 -12.30 -12.88
CA LEU A 154 8.96 -10.92 -12.47
C LEU A 154 8.01 -10.18 -13.41
N TYR A 155 7.16 -9.37 -12.80
CA TYR A 155 6.17 -8.53 -13.46
C TYR A 155 6.33 -7.07 -13.01
N SER A 156 5.83 -6.15 -13.83
CA SER A 156 5.68 -4.72 -13.55
C SER A 156 4.45 -4.19 -14.31
N THR A 157 4.28 -2.87 -14.42
CA THR A 157 3.27 -2.22 -15.27
C THR A 157 3.93 -1.31 -16.30
N GLU A 158 3.29 -1.18 -17.46
CA GLU A 158 3.72 -0.22 -18.49
C GLU A 158 3.72 1.21 -17.96
N GLU A 159 2.74 1.56 -17.11
CA GLU A 159 2.63 2.87 -16.47
C GLU A 159 3.86 3.19 -15.61
N LEU A 160 4.38 2.19 -14.88
CA LEU A 160 5.55 2.34 -14.04
C LEU A 160 6.82 2.50 -14.88
N LEU A 161 6.99 1.68 -15.92
CA LEU A 161 8.11 1.81 -16.85
C LEU A 161 8.08 3.15 -17.58
N ALA A 162 6.91 3.59 -18.04
CA ALA A 162 6.76 4.90 -18.67
C ALA A 162 7.07 6.05 -17.71
N ALA A 163 6.79 5.88 -16.40
CA ALA A 163 7.18 6.85 -15.39
C ALA A 163 8.70 6.86 -15.16
N GLU A 164 9.34 5.70 -15.17
CA GLU A 164 10.79 5.54 -15.09
C GLU A 164 11.48 6.19 -16.29
N ASP A 165 11.01 5.92 -17.52
CA ASP A 165 11.54 6.53 -18.74
C ASP A 165 11.47 8.06 -18.67
N ARG A 166 10.33 8.62 -18.25
CA ARG A 166 10.19 10.08 -18.06
C ARG A 166 11.18 10.63 -17.03
N LEU A 167 11.48 9.88 -15.98
CA LEU A 167 12.45 10.29 -14.96
C LEU A 167 13.87 10.22 -15.49
N LEU A 168 14.22 9.17 -16.24
CA LEU A 168 15.52 9.00 -16.89
C LEU A 168 15.78 10.11 -17.90
N ASP A 169 14.81 10.41 -18.78
CA ASP A 169 14.91 11.51 -19.74
C ASP A 169 15.19 12.84 -19.05
N ARG A 170 14.46 13.13 -17.96
CA ARG A 170 14.68 14.35 -17.17
C ARG A 170 16.02 14.37 -16.45
N SER A 171 16.54 13.21 -16.05
CA SER A 171 17.86 13.12 -15.41
C SER A 171 19.02 13.47 -16.36
N HIS A 172 18.81 13.26 -17.66
CA HIS A 172 19.77 13.60 -18.71
C HIS A 172 19.61 15.02 -19.26
N ALA A 173 18.47 15.67 -19.03
CA ALA A 173 18.21 17.01 -19.53
C ALA A 173 19.04 18.08 -18.80
N MET A 174 19.85 18.82 -19.56
CA MET A 174 20.71 19.93 -19.09
C MET A 174 20.08 21.32 -19.35
N THR A 175 18.76 21.36 -19.54
CA THR A 175 17.99 22.58 -19.82
C THR A 175 17.37 23.19 -18.56
N GLY A 176 17.82 22.77 -17.39
CA GLY A 176 17.40 23.32 -16.10
C GLY A 176 17.94 24.74 -15.88
N PRO A 177 17.32 25.50 -14.97
CA PRO A 177 17.81 26.82 -14.60
C PRO A 177 19.19 26.71 -13.94
N THR A 178 20.07 27.68 -14.22
CA THR A 178 21.38 27.81 -13.58
C THR A 178 21.49 29.13 -12.84
N ILE A 179 22.33 29.14 -11.81
CA ILE A 179 22.72 30.35 -11.08
C ILE A 179 24.22 30.55 -11.30
N GLU A 180 24.64 31.79 -11.54
CA GLU A 180 26.06 32.13 -11.64
C GLU A 180 26.83 31.74 -10.37
N LEU A 181 27.98 31.09 -10.53
CA LEU A 181 28.78 30.57 -9.40
C LEU A 181 29.08 31.65 -8.35
N ALA A 182 29.44 32.86 -8.79
CA ALA A 182 29.72 34.00 -7.91
C ALA A 182 28.52 34.39 -7.02
N THR A 183 27.30 34.17 -7.52
CA THR A 183 26.07 34.42 -6.76
C THR A 183 25.84 33.34 -5.72
N VAL A 184 26.11 32.07 -6.06
CA VAL A 184 25.99 30.95 -5.12
C VAL A 184 27.00 31.09 -3.98
N GLU A 185 28.27 31.35 -4.28
CA GLU A 185 29.34 31.56 -3.28
C GLU A 185 29.02 32.71 -2.32
N LYS A 186 28.45 33.81 -2.85
CA LYS A 186 28.03 34.96 -2.04
C LYS A 186 26.90 34.61 -1.06
N ILE A 187 26.00 33.70 -1.44
CA ILE A 187 24.87 33.28 -0.61
C ILE A 187 25.34 32.25 0.42
N THR A 188 26.07 31.22 -0.01
CA THR A 188 26.53 30.14 0.88
C THR A 188 27.54 30.60 1.93
N GLY A 189 28.27 31.70 1.66
CA GLY A 189 29.20 32.31 2.61
C GLY A 189 28.54 33.15 3.72
N LYS A 190 27.24 33.43 3.63
CA LYS A 190 26.51 34.25 4.62
C LYS A 190 25.74 33.38 5.62
N PRO A 191 25.63 33.83 6.88
CA PRO A 191 24.69 33.20 7.81
C PRO A 191 23.23 33.47 7.40
N ASP A 192 22.33 32.57 7.75
CA ASP A 192 20.88 32.77 7.61
C ASP A 192 20.32 33.79 8.63
N ALA A 193 19.00 34.00 8.60
CA ALA A 193 18.31 34.95 9.49
C ALA A 193 18.48 34.59 10.98
N GLU A 194 18.71 33.31 11.30
CA GLU A 194 18.96 32.79 12.64
C GLU A 194 20.46 32.72 12.99
N GLY A 195 21.34 33.21 12.13
CA GLY A 195 22.79 33.23 12.36
C GLY A 195 23.51 31.92 12.06
N ARG A 196 22.83 30.90 11.52
CA ARG A 196 23.40 29.60 11.19
C ARG A 196 24.15 29.68 9.87
N ARG A 197 25.28 28.96 9.77
CA ARG A 197 26.08 28.86 8.55
C ARG A 197 26.03 27.45 8.00
N LEU A 198 26.12 27.34 6.68
CA LEU A 198 26.24 26.06 6.01
C LEU A 198 27.61 25.44 6.30
N GLY A 199 27.63 24.11 6.46
CA GLY A 199 28.86 23.34 6.45
C GLY A 199 29.56 23.41 5.09
N PRO A 200 30.89 23.16 5.02
CA PRO A 200 31.61 23.14 3.75
C PRO A 200 31.03 22.16 2.72
N ASP A 201 30.60 20.99 3.18
CA ASP A 201 29.94 19.94 2.41
C ASP A 201 28.57 20.38 1.87
N GLN A 202 27.79 21.06 2.71
CA GLN A 202 26.49 21.62 2.36
C GLN A 202 26.63 22.74 1.30
N ALA A 203 27.60 23.64 1.48
CA ALA A 203 27.88 24.71 0.52
C ALA A 203 28.36 24.14 -0.82
N GLU A 204 29.25 23.16 -0.80
CA GLU A 204 29.73 22.48 -2.02
C GLU A 204 28.58 21.78 -2.77
N ALA A 205 27.71 21.07 -2.04
CA ALA A 205 26.56 20.41 -2.63
C ALA A 205 25.60 21.40 -3.29
N LEU A 206 25.28 22.52 -2.62
CA LEU A 206 24.45 23.57 -3.19
C LEU A 206 25.08 24.21 -4.41
N THR A 207 26.38 24.46 -4.39
CA THR A 207 27.12 24.95 -5.56
C THR A 207 26.99 24.00 -6.74
N ARG A 208 27.24 22.70 -6.54
CA ARG A 208 27.14 21.68 -7.60
C ARG A 208 25.74 21.62 -8.22
N ILE A 209 24.69 21.75 -7.40
CA ILE A 209 23.30 21.71 -7.86
C ILE A 209 22.92 23.01 -8.58
N ALA A 210 23.21 24.16 -7.99
CA ALA A 210 22.79 25.46 -8.52
C ALA A 210 23.43 25.81 -9.87
N VAL A 211 24.62 25.29 -10.15
CA VAL A 211 25.33 25.50 -11.43
C VAL A 211 25.13 24.34 -12.42
N SER A 212 24.45 23.25 -12.03
CA SER A 212 24.44 22.01 -12.80
C SER A 212 23.77 22.16 -14.16
N GLY A 213 22.70 22.95 -14.23
CA GLY A 213 21.79 23.01 -15.37
C GLY A 213 20.94 21.74 -15.55
N ARG A 214 21.01 20.77 -14.65
CA ARG A 214 20.18 19.56 -14.71
C ARG A 214 18.75 19.91 -14.35
N VAL A 215 17.79 19.27 -15.03
CA VAL A 215 16.37 19.37 -14.67
C VAL A 215 16.08 18.62 -13.36
N VAL A 216 16.89 17.61 -13.03
CA VAL A 216 16.78 16.82 -11.80
C VAL A 216 18.18 16.63 -11.17
N ASP A 217 18.33 17.05 -9.93
CA ASP A 217 19.50 16.79 -9.09
C ASP A 217 19.10 16.04 -7.81
N VAL A 218 20.02 15.23 -7.28
CA VAL A 218 19.79 14.44 -6.07
C VAL A 218 20.85 14.80 -5.01
N LEU A 219 20.38 15.32 -3.89
CA LEU A 219 21.20 15.54 -2.69
C LEU A 219 20.95 14.42 -1.68
N VAL A 220 22.00 13.66 -1.36
CA VAL A 220 21.96 12.60 -0.34
C VAL A 220 22.73 13.06 0.89
N GLY A 221 22.04 13.15 2.03
CA GLY A 221 22.65 13.49 3.32
C GLY A 221 22.25 12.48 4.40
N PRO A 222 23.20 11.95 5.20
CA PRO A 222 22.90 10.99 6.26
C PRO A 222 22.02 11.60 7.36
N ALA A 223 21.33 10.75 8.13
CA ALA A 223 20.47 11.20 9.20
C ALA A 223 21.24 12.10 10.18
N GLY A 224 20.74 13.32 10.43
CA GLY A 224 21.37 14.29 11.32
C GLY A 224 22.36 15.26 10.67
N ALA A 225 22.68 15.14 9.37
CA ALA A 225 23.61 16.03 8.66
C ALA A 225 23.07 17.44 8.34
N GLY A 226 21.96 17.85 8.96
CA GLY A 226 21.40 19.18 8.76
C GLY A 226 20.82 19.42 7.36
N ASN A 227 20.24 18.41 6.70
CA ASN A 227 19.55 18.56 5.41
C ASN A 227 18.49 19.68 5.42
N THR A 228 17.94 19.99 6.59
CA THR A 228 17.00 21.09 6.81
C THR A 228 17.63 22.47 6.54
N THR A 229 18.94 22.64 6.76
CA THR A 229 19.64 23.90 6.47
C THR A 229 19.96 24.04 4.98
N CYS A 230 20.13 22.92 4.25
CA CYS A 230 20.22 22.93 2.78
C CYS A 230 18.87 23.08 2.06
N ARG A 231 17.75 22.87 2.76
CA ARG A 231 16.40 22.95 2.21
C ARG A 231 15.81 24.32 2.52
N VAL A 232 15.70 25.17 1.51
CA VAL A 232 14.81 26.33 1.50
C VAL A 232 13.66 26.02 0.57
#